data_AF-A0A7C2WSA8-F1
#
_entry.id   AF-A0A7C2WSA8-F1
#
_cell.length_a   1.000
_cell.length_b   1.000
_cell.length_c   1.000
_cell.angle_alpha   90.00
_cell.angle_beta   90.00
_cell.angle_gamma   90.00
#
_symmetry.space_group_name_H-M   'P 1'
#
loop_
_entity.id
_entity.type
_entity.pdbx_description
1 polymer ?
#
loop_
_entity_poly.entity_id
_entity_poly.type
_entity_poly.pdbx_seq_one_letter_code
_entity_poly.pdbx_strand_id
1 'polypeptide(L)'
;MKVLVLDAMGVIYSVGDDVKDLLCPFIAEKDGSKDTSKIGRLYHSASLGNISAFEFWKAVDVDPELEDEYLQRHTLTDGLIDFLKVINSRGYEVWCLSNDLSE
;
A
#
# COMPACT_ATOMS: atom_id res chain seq x y z
N MET A 1 -10.32 -9.03 -26.75
CA MET A 1 -9.35 -8.54 -25.77
C MET A 1 -9.77 -9.07 -24.40
N LYS A 2 -8.86 -9.68 -23.65
CA LYS A 2 -9.16 -10.15 -22.29
C LYS A 2 -8.31 -9.34 -21.32
N VAL A 3 -8.96 -8.80 -20.29
CA VAL A 3 -8.32 -7.96 -19.28
C VAL A 3 -8.45 -8.66 -17.94
N LEU A 4 -7.35 -8.69 -17.19
CA LEU A 4 -7.32 -9.08 -15.79
C LEU A 4 -6.97 -7.82 -14.99
N VAL A 5 -7.85 -7.44 -14.07
CA VAL A 5 -7.58 -6.34 -13.13
C VAL A 5 -7.30 -6.97 -11.77
N LEU A 6 -6.15 -6.62 -11.19
CA LEU A 6 -5.71 -7.07 -9.88
C LEU A 6 -5.83 -5.95 -8.87
N ASP A 7 -6.26 -6.30 -7.66
CA ASP A 7 -6.09 -5.44 -6.49
C ASP A 7 -4.62 -5.43 -6.05
N ALA A 8 -4.23 -4.50 -5.19
CA ALA A 8 -2.88 -4.43 -4.63
C ALA A 8 -2.74 -5.30 -3.37
N MET A 9 -3.33 -4.87 -2.25
CA MET A 9 -3.14 -5.50 -0.94
C MET A 9 -3.87 -6.85 -0.84
N GLY A 10 -3.18 -7.87 -0.34
CA GLY A 10 -3.66 -9.26 -0.27
C GLY A 10 -3.72 -9.99 -1.62
N VAL A 11 -3.32 -9.34 -2.73
CA VAL A 11 -3.32 -9.90 -4.08
C VAL A 11 -1.94 -9.79 -4.73
N ILE A 12 -1.47 -8.57 -5.02
CA ILE A 12 -0.11 -8.31 -5.50
C ILE A 12 0.87 -8.34 -4.34
N TYR A 13 0.54 -7.64 -3.25
CA TYR A 13 1.30 -7.66 -2.01
C TYR A 13 0.68 -8.66 -1.03
N SER A 14 1.53 -9.36 -0.28
CA SER A 14 1.11 -10.49 0.57
C SER A 14 0.25 -10.06 1.77
N VAL A 15 0.42 -8.82 2.24
CA VAL A 15 -0.31 -8.26 3.38
C VAL A 15 -1.66 -7.74 2.91
N GLY A 16 -2.74 -8.16 3.58
CA GLY A 16 -4.11 -7.75 3.25
C GLY A 16 -4.59 -6.50 4.00
N ASP A 17 -4.22 -6.35 5.28
CA ASP A 17 -4.49 -5.14 6.09
C ASP A 17 -3.16 -4.42 6.33
N ASP A 18 -2.66 -3.75 5.28
CA ASP A 18 -1.38 -3.05 5.27
C ASP A 18 -1.32 -1.93 6.32
N VAL A 19 -2.44 -1.24 6.56
CA VAL A 19 -2.53 -0.18 7.56
C VAL A 19 -2.23 -0.73 8.95
N LYS A 20 -2.85 -1.85 9.32
CA LYS A 20 -2.67 -2.45 10.64
C LYS A 20 -1.35 -3.22 10.75
N ASP A 21 -1.00 -3.98 9.71
CA ASP A 21 0.06 -4.96 9.79
C ASP A 21 1.42 -4.42 9.32
N LEU A 22 1.48 -3.29 8.61
CA LEU A 22 2.73 -2.63 8.17
C LEU A 22 2.83 -1.18 8.62
N LEU A 23 1.82 -0.35 8.34
CA LEU A 23 1.89 1.11 8.53
C LEU A 23 1.91 1.50 10.01
N CYS A 24 1.00 0.95 10.82
CA CYS A 24 0.96 1.22 12.26
C CYS A 24 2.26 0.79 12.97
N PRO A 25 2.81 -0.43 12.73
CA PRO A 25 4.13 -0.81 13.23
C PRO A 25 5.25 0.14 12.81
N PHE A 26 5.31 0.52 11.53
CA PHE A 26 6.32 1.44 11.03
C PHE A 26 6.28 2.80 11.75
N ILE A 27 5.08 3.40 11.85
CA ILE A 27 4.89 4.68 12.54
C ILE A 27 5.33 4.57 13.99
N ALA A 28 4.98 3.48 14.68
CA ALA A 28 5.37 3.26 16.07
C ALA A 28 6.88 3.08 16.25
N GLU A 29 7.57 2.43 15.31
CA GLU A 29 9.03 2.26 15.31
C GLU A 29 9.78 3.58 15.07
N LYS A 30 9.16 4.55 14.39
CA LYS A 30 9.70 5.90 14.15
C LYS A 30 9.29 6.91 15.22
N ASP A 31 8.83 6.45 16.38
CA ASP A 31 8.34 7.26 17.49
C ASP A 31 7.17 8.21 17.12
N GLY A 32 6.43 7.86 16.05
CA GLY A 32 5.23 8.59 15.62
C GLY A 32 3.97 8.25 16.42
N SER A 33 2.81 8.60 15.85
CA SER A 33 1.49 8.40 16.47
C SER A 33 1.23 6.95 16.85
N LYS A 34 0.76 6.71 18.08
CA LYS A 34 0.31 5.38 18.57
C LYS A 34 -1.21 5.20 18.52
N ASP A 35 -1.95 6.25 18.13
CA ASP A 35 -3.40 6.18 17.94
C ASP A 35 -3.71 5.57 16.56
N THR A 36 -3.94 4.25 16.54
CA THR A 36 -4.29 3.51 15.32
C THR A 36 -5.61 3.98 14.70
N SER A 37 -6.54 4.52 15.51
CA SER A 37 -7.78 5.08 14.99
C SER A 37 -7.54 6.42 14.27
N LYS A 38 -6.63 7.26 14.79
CA LYS A 38 -6.16 8.47 14.10
C LYS A 38 -5.47 8.10 12.79
N ILE A 39 -4.55 7.13 12.82
CA ILE A 39 -3.83 6.67 11.62
C ILE A 39 -4.82 6.18 10.55
N GLY A 40 -5.76 5.31 10.91
CA GLY A 40 -6.76 4.79 9.96
C GLY A 40 -7.63 5.89 9.35
N ARG A 41 -8.06 6.90 10.14
CA ARG A 41 -8.82 8.04 9.60
C ARG A 41 -7.99 8.90 8.64
N LEU A 42 -6.74 9.17 8.98
CA LEU A 42 -5.84 9.96 8.13
C LEU A 42 -5.50 9.21 6.85
N TYR A 43 -5.19 7.92 6.93
CA TYR A 43 -4.93 7.08 5.77
C TYR A 43 -6.16 7.00 4.85
N HIS A 44 -7.36 6.82 5.41
CA HIS A 44 -8.60 6.86 4.62
C HIS A 44 -8.83 8.22 3.94
N SER A 45 -8.50 9.32 4.62
CA SER A 45 -8.55 10.66 4.02
C SER A 45 -7.56 10.80 2.87
N ALA A 46 -6.35 10.27 3.03
CA ALA A 46 -5.29 10.31 2.03
C ALA A 46 -5.62 9.45 0.80
N SER A 47 -6.14 8.23 0.98
CA SER A 47 -6.54 7.35 -0.12
C SER A 47 -7.73 7.85 -0.93
N LEU A 48 -8.50 8.81 -0.38
CA LEU A 48 -9.53 9.54 -1.11
C LEU A 48 -8.99 10.80 -1.82
N GLY A 49 -7.70 11.10 -1.69
CA GLY A 49 -7.05 12.30 -2.24
C GLY A 49 -7.37 13.59 -1.49
N ASN A 50 -7.88 13.51 -0.25
CA ASN A 50 -8.21 14.72 0.54
C ASN A 50 -6.97 15.33 1.23
N ILE A 51 -5.93 14.53 1.45
CA ILE A 51 -4.62 14.99 1.94
C ILE A 51 -3.52 14.26 1.16
N SER A 52 -2.38 14.89 1.01
CA SER A 52 -1.21 14.34 0.34
C SER A 52 -0.51 13.27 1.20
N ALA A 53 0.37 12.46 0.60
CA ALA A 53 1.20 11.50 1.35
C ALA A 53 2.12 12.24 2.33
N PHE A 54 2.71 13.36 1.89
CA PHE A 54 3.51 14.24 2.72
C PHE A 54 2.73 14.75 3.95
N GLU A 55 1.50 15.20 3.75
CA GLU A 55 0.62 15.68 4.82
C GLU A 55 0.22 14.55 5.78
N PHE A 56 -0.05 13.35 5.25
CA PHE A 56 -0.31 12.16 6.05
C PHE A 56 0.87 11.86 7.00
N TRP A 57 2.09 11.76 6.46
CA TRP A 57 3.30 11.45 7.26
C TRP A 57 3.53 12.47 8.36
N LYS A 58 3.44 13.78 8.04
CA LYS A 58 3.54 14.84 9.06
C LYS A 58 2.43 14.74 10.11
N ALA A 59 1.20 14.42 9.72
CA ALA A 59 0.06 14.31 10.63
C ALA A 59 0.15 13.11 11.59
N VAL A 60 0.91 12.08 11.24
CA VAL A 60 1.23 10.93 12.12
C VAL A 60 2.58 11.05 12.83
N ASP A 61 3.17 12.25 12.82
CA ASP A 61 4.42 12.58 13.52
C ASP A 61 5.64 11.77 12.99
N VAL A 62 5.65 11.46 11.69
CA VAL A 62 6.76 10.76 11.01
C VAL A 62 7.36 11.65 9.93
N ASP A 63 8.66 11.53 9.70
CA ASP A 63 9.35 12.27 8.64
C ASP A 63 8.98 11.71 7.25
N PRO A 64 8.42 12.52 6.32
CA PRO A 64 8.05 12.04 4.98
C PRO A 64 9.22 11.47 4.18
N GLU A 65 10.46 11.83 4.48
CA GLU A 65 11.65 11.24 3.85
C GLU A 65 11.82 9.74 4.14
N LEU A 66 11.10 9.19 5.12
CA LEU A 66 11.13 7.78 5.48
C LEU A 66 10.13 6.92 4.69
N GLU A 67 9.37 7.50 3.77
CA GLU A 67 8.37 6.78 2.95
C GLU A 67 8.97 5.61 2.18
N ASP A 68 10.12 5.80 1.52
CA ASP A 68 10.81 4.73 0.80
C ASP A 68 11.20 3.55 1.73
N GLU A 69 11.55 3.85 2.99
CA GLU A 69 11.84 2.82 3.98
C GLU A 69 10.59 2.03 4.38
N TYR A 70 9.44 2.70 4.49
CA TYR A 70 8.15 2.03 4.70
C TYR A 70 7.78 1.15 3.50
N LEU A 71 7.89 1.67 2.28
CA LEU A 71 7.50 0.97 1.06
C LEU A 71 8.33 -0.31 0.86
N GLN A 72 9.60 -0.31 1.26
CA GLN A 72 10.47 -1.49 1.22
C GLN A 72 10.01 -2.67 2.09
N ARG A 73 9.05 -2.47 3.00
CA ARG A 73 8.50 -3.54 3.85
C ARG A 73 7.46 -4.40 3.13
N HIS A 74 6.99 -3.97 1.98
CA HIS A 74 6.04 -4.74 1.18
C HIS A 74 6.73 -5.94 0.56
N THR A 75 6.04 -7.07 0.56
CA THR A 75 6.49 -8.30 -0.09
C THR A 75 5.45 -8.75 -1.10
N LEU A 76 5.90 -9.23 -2.25
CA LEU A 76 5.01 -9.77 -3.27
C LEU A 76 4.38 -11.07 -2.77
N THR A 77 3.15 -11.32 -3.19
CA THR A 77 2.48 -12.61 -2.97
C THR A 77 3.27 -13.73 -3.66
N ASP A 78 3.46 -14.85 -2.94
CA ASP A 78 4.15 -16.03 -3.48
C ASP A 78 3.52 -16.51 -4.78
N GLY A 79 4.36 -16.74 -5.80
CA GLY A 79 3.93 -17.19 -7.12
C GLY A 79 3.30 -16.12 -8.00
N LEU A 80 3.17 -14.86 -7.56
CA LEU A 80 2.62 -13.76 -8.37
C LEU A 80 3.34 -13.63 -9.72
N ILE A 81 4.68 -13.65 -9.70
CA ILE A 81 5.48 -13.48 -10.92
C ILE A 81 5.21 -14.60 -11.93
N ASP A 82 5.09 -15.84 -11.47
CA ASP A 82 4.81 -16.97 -12.36
C ASP A 82 3.36 -16.96 -12.85
N PHE A 83 2.41 -16.55 -12.00
CA PHE A 83 1.04 -16.26 -12.41
C PHE A 83 0.99 -15.22 -13.53
N LEU A 84 1.67 -14.09 -13.39
CA LEU A 84 1.71 -13.03 -14.40
C LEU A 84 2.31 -13.51 -15.72
N LYS A 85 3.38 -14.33 -15.69
CA LYS A 85 3.94 -14.96 -16.91
C LYS A 85 2.91 -15.84 -17.62
N VAL A 86 2.19 -16.68 -16.87
CA VAL A 86 1.16 -17.57 -17.42
C VAL A 86 0.02 -16.77 -18.04
N ILE A 87 -0.48 -15.74 -17.35
CA ILE A 87 -1.57 -14.89 -17.83
C ILE A 87 -1.16 -14.11 -19.09
N ASN A 88 0.05 -13.54 -19.10
CA ASN A 88 0.59 -12.85 -20.27
C ASN A 88 0.72 -13.79 -21.49
N SER A 89 1.25 -15.01 -21.31
CA SER A 89 1.33 -16.01 -22.39
C SER A 89 -0.03 -16.43 -22.96
N ARG A 90 -1.12 -16.22 -22.21
CA ARG A 90 -2.50 -16.47 -22.64
C ARG A 90 -3.14 -15.25 -23.31
N GLY A 91 -2.39 -14.16 -23.51
CA GLY A 91 -2.84 -12.95 -24.21
C GLY A 91 -3.78 -12.07 -23.39
N TYR A 92 -3.69 -12.11 -22.06
CA TYR A 92 -4.38 -11.16 -21.19
C TYR A 92 -3.54 -9.90 -20.99
N GLU A 93 -4.22 -8.77 -20.99
CA GLU A 93 -3.67 -7.51 -20.51
C GLU A 93 -3.92 -7.40 -19.00
N VAL A 94 -2.89 -7.04 -18.24
CA VAL A 94 -2.97 -6.98 -16.78
C VAL A 94 -2.93 -5.52 -16.32
N TRP A 95 -3.90 -5.14 -15.49
CA TRP A 95 -4.00 -3.82 -14.88
C TRP A 95 -4.06 -3.94 -13.36
N CYS A 96 -3.59 -2.92 -12.66
CA CYS A 96 -3.77 -2.79 -11.22
C CYS A 96 -4.85 -1.73 -10.95
N LEU A 97 -5.76 -2.03 -10.04
CA LEU A 97 -6.71 -1.07 -9.49
C LEU A 97 -6.66 -1.19 -7.97
N SER A 98 -6.17 -0.14 -7.31
CA SER A 98 -6.03 -0.07 -5.86
C SER A 98 -6.58 1.24 -5.32
N ASN A 99 -7.06 1.22 -4.08
CA ASN A 99 -7.30 2.43 -3.30
C ASN A 99 -6.07 2.67 -2.43
N ASP A 100 -5.14 3.47 -2.92
CA ASP A 100 -3.88 3.78 -2.23
C ASP A 100 -3.49 5.25 -2.47
N LEU A 101 -2.43 5.71 -1.82
CA LEU A 101 -1.91 7.06 -1.96
C LEU A 101 -1.19 7.20 -3.32
N SER A 102 -1.37 8.35 -3.99
CA SER A 102 -1.03 8.52 -5.41
C SER A 102 0.27 9.29 -5.69
N GLU A 103 1.13 9.48 -4.69
CA GLU A 103 2.32 10.36 -4.76
C GLU A 103 3.63 9.60 -4.61
#